data_AF-A0A519THR9-F1
#
_entry.id   AF-A0A519THR9-F1
#
_cell.length_a   1.000
_cell.length_b   1.000
_cell.length_c   1.000
_cell.angle_alpha   90.00
_cell.angle_beta   90.00
_cell.angle_gamma   90.00
#
_symmetry.space_group_name_H-M   'P 1'
#
loop_
_entity.id
_entity.type
_entity.pdbx_description
1 polymer ?
#
loop_
_entity_poly.entity_id
_entity_poly.type
_entity_poly.pdbx_seq_one_letter_code
_entity_poly.pdbx_strand_id
1 'polypeptide(L)'
;MSEFKQNMRALRPLWTGLPIVAVCTGLSLTAAWQYLRYATPLYESTAKIKLADVNEGVLNTTLLKNLDAFSGDNRTSAEVELVRSPLLLGRALDRLSFDLSAYRVGKVQTTEMYRASPFTAEMKVANPKGTEQPFDLRIDAAGTVQVTAPSGEVARGQVGQVLRLSGAELRIGRNDSLLKARPDLSLADHYRLVQHDRARLIEDIASRLDVT
;
A
#
# COMPACT_ATOMS: atom_id res chain seq x y z
N MET A 1 58.31 -27.71 -14.67
CA MET A 1 57.48 -27.44 -15.87
C MET A 1 56.39 -28.50 -16.13
N SER A 2 56.47 -29.71 -15.55
CA SER A 2 55.45 -30.77 -15.74
C SER A 2 54.12 -30.49 -15.02
N GLU A 3 54.16 -29.94 -13.80
CA GLU A 3 52.94 -29.67 -13.01
C GLU A 3 52.03 -28.60 -13.65
N PHE A 4 52.62 -27.59 -14.30
CA PHE A 4 51.87 -26.54 -14.99
C PHE A 4 51.07 -27.08 -16.20
N LYS A 5 51.65 -28.02 -16.95
CA LYS A 5 50.95 -28.70 -18.06
C LYS A 5 49.85 -29.65 -17.57
N GLN A 6 50.02 -30.26 -16.40
CA GLN A 6 49.02 -31.13 -15.77
C GLN A 6 47.82 -30.31 -15.25
N ASN A 7 48.08 -29.16 -14.63
CA ASN A 7 47.04 -28.20 -14.22
C ASN A 7 46.29 -27.59 -15.41
N MET A 8 46.96 -27.31 -16.53
CA MET A 8 46.30 -26.84 -17.77
C MET A 8 45.38 -27.89 -18.40
N ARG A 9 45.66 -29.19 -18.23
CA ARG A 9 44.78 -30.27 -18.71
C ARG A 9 43.49 -30.36 -17.89
N ALA A 10 43.55 -30.07 -16.59
CA ALA A 10 42.38 -30.01 -15.71
C ALA A 10 41.46 -28.81 -16.02
N LEU A 11 42.00 -27.72 -16.57
CA LEU A 11 41.24 -26.51 -16.90
C LEU A 11 40.58 -26.53 -18.29
N ARG A 12 41.03 -27.39 -19.21
CA ARG A 12 40.43 -27.58 -20.54
C ARG A 12 38.92 -27.89 -20.53
N PRO A 13 38.40 -28.84 -19.71
CA PRO A 13 36.96 -29.12 -19.68
C PRO A 13 36.15 -27.90 -19.21
N LEU A 14 36.73 -27.08 -18.34
CA LEU A 14 36.12 -25.86 -17.82
C LEU A 14 35.92 -24.83 -18.94
N TRP A 15 36.92 -24.66 -19.81
CA TRP A 15 36.82 -23.75 -20.97
C TRP A 15 35.81 -24.21 -22.04
N THR A 16 35.65 -25.52 -22.24
CA THR A 16 34.58 -26.05 -23.11
C THR A 16 33.19 -25.99 -22.47
N GLY A 17 33.10 -25.97 -21.14
CA GLY A 17 31.84 -25.83 -20.39
C GLY A 17 31.40 -24.38 -20.15
N LEU A 18 32.30 -23.41 -20.27
CA LEU A 18 32.02 -21.97 -20.15
C LEU A 18 30.80 -21.48 -20.96
N PRO A 19 30.59 -21.86 -22.25
CA PRO A 19 29.42 -21.38 -22.98
C PRO A 19 28.10 -21.86 -22.37
N ILE A 20 28.05 -23.09 -21.87
CA ILE A 20 26.85 -23.64 -21.21
C ILE A 20 26.59 -22.89 -19.90
N VAL A 21 27.63 -22.67 -19.10
CA VAL A 21 27.54 -21.90 -17.86
C VAL A 21 27.07 -20.47 -18.15
N ALA A 22 27.63 -19.81 -19.17
CA ALA A 22 27.24 -18.46 -19.56
C ALA A 22 25.77 -18.37 -20.00
N VAL A 23 25.28 -19.35 -20.77
CA VAL A 23 23.87 -19.42 -21.18
C VAL A 23 22.96 -19.63 -19.96
N CYS A 24 23.30 -20.56 -19.06
CA CYS A 24 22.54 -20.80 -17.84
C CYS A 24 22.50 -19.55 -16.94
N THR A 25 23.64 -18.88 -16.76
CA THR A 25 23.72 -17.62 -16.00
C THR A 25 22.88 -16.53 -16.67
N GLY A 26 22.96 -16.37 -17.99
CA GLY A 26 22.14 -15.40 -18.73
C GLY A 26 20.64 -15.66 -18.58
N LEU A 27 20.21 -16.92 -18.69
CA LEU A 27 18.82 -17.31 -18.47
C LEU A 27 18.37 -17.04 -17.03
N SER A 28 19.20 -17.34 -16.04
CA SER A 28 18.89 -17.05 -14.63
C SER A 28 18.74 -15.54 -14.38
N LEU A 29 19.64 -14.71 -14.91
CA LEU A 29 19.57 -13.25 -14.77
C LEU A 29 18.34 -12.66 -15.47
N THR A 30 18.02 -13.12 -16.68
CA THR A 30 16.82 -12.66 -17.38
C THR A 30 15.53 -13.06 -16.66
N ALA A 31 15.46 -14.29 -16.13
CA ALA A 31 14.33 -14.73 -15.32
C ALA A 31 14.19 -13.91 -14.02
N ALA A 32 15.30 -13.64 -13.32
CA ALA A 32 15.31 -12.82 -12.11
C ALA A 32 14.90 -11.36 -12.40
N TRP A 33 15.38 -10.77 -13.50
CA TRP A 33 15.01 -9.42 -13.92
C TRP A 33 13.52 -9.32 -14.25
N GLN A 34 13.00 -10.31 -14.99
CA GLN A 34 11.58 -10.39 -15.30
C GLN A 34 10.75 -10.53 -14.02
N TYR A 35 11.15 -11.43 -13.11
CA TYR A 35 10.48 -11.59 -11.82
C TYR A 35 10.42 -10.28 -11.02
N LEU A 36 11.56 -9.57 -10.89
CA LEU A 36 11.62 -8.33 -10.11
C LEU A 36 10.75 -7.22 -10.72
N ARG A 37 10.59 -7.20 -12.04
CA ARG A 37 9.70 -6.27 -12.75
C ARG A 37 8.22 -6.52 -12.47
N TYR A 38 7.85 -7.75 -12.12
CA TYR A 38 6.50 -8.17 -11.79
C TYR A 38 6.35 -8.58 -10.32
N ALA A 39 7.29 -8.24 -9.43
CA ALA A 39 7.09 -8.47 -8.01
C ALA A 39 6.28 -7.29 -7.45
N THR A 40 5.21 -7.58 -6.69
CA THR A 40 4.46 -6.55 -5.97
C THR A 40 5.31 -6.01 -4.82
N PRO A 41 5.59 -4.70 -4.77
CA PRO A 41 6.38 -4.14 -3.67
C PRO A 41 5.62 -4.26 -2.35
N LEU A 42 6.31 -4.76 -1.31
CA LEU A 42 5.80 -4.79 0.06
C LEU A 42 6.40 -3.61 0.84
N TYR A 43 5.55 -2.85 1.53
CA TYR A 43 5.95 -1.67 2.30
C TYR A 43 5.73 -1.92 3.79
N GLU A 44 6.68 -1.49 4.62
CA GLU A 44 6.61 -1.57 6.08
C GLU A 44 7.00 -0.21 6.68
N SER A 45 6.34 0.18 7.77
CA SER A 45 6.63 1.41 8.50
C SER A 45 6.71 1.11 10.00
N THR A 46 7.84 1.42 10.62
CA THR A 46 8.08 1.20 12.05
C THR A 46 8.19 2.54 12.77
N ALA A 47 7.49 2.68 13.90
CA ALA A 47 7.59 3.85 14.77
C ALA A 47 8.05 3.40 16.17
N LYS A 48 8.88 4.21 16.83
CA LYS A 48 9.29 4.01 18.23
C LYS A 48 8.69 5.12 19.08
N ILE A 49 7.86 4.75 20.05
CA ILE A 49 7.22 5.69 20.97
C ILE A 49 7.90 5.55 22.33
N LYS A 50 8.42 6.66 22.86
CA LYS A 50 8.96 6.69 24.23
C LYS A 50 7.82 7.03 25.18
N LEU A 51 7.55 6.16 26.13
CA LEU A 51 6.64 6.44 27.24
C LEU A 51 7.37 7.34 28.24
N ALA A 52 6.81 8.52 28.51
CA ALA A 52 7.36 9.44 29.50
C ALA A 52 6.75 9.12 30.86
N ASP A 53 7.58 8.74 31.83
CA ASP A 53 7.13 8.61 33.21
C ASP A 53 6.92 10.02 33.78
N VAL A 54 5.67 10.35 34.08
CA VAL A 54 5.25 11.69 34.54
C VAL A 54 5.80 12.00 35.95
N ASN A 55 6.41 11.01 36.62
CA ASN A 55 6.96 11.13 37.97
C ASN A 55 8.42 11.65 38.06
N GLU A 56 9.02 12.19 36.98
CA GLU A 56 10.32 12.87 37.04
C GLU A 56 10.27 14.31 37.64
N GLY A 57 9.31 14.62 38.51
CA GLY A 57 9.16 15.93 39.16
C GLY A 57 9.32 15.89 40.68
N VAL A 58 10.43 16.44 41.19
CA VAL A 58 10.79 16.96 42.55
C VAL A 58 10.43 16.15 43.83
N LEU A 59 9.44 15.26 43.85
CA LEU A 59 8.99 14.48 45.02
C LEU A 59 9.44 13.02 44.92
N ASN A 60 10.74 12.81 44.79
CA ASN A 60 11.38 11.49 44.66
C ASN A 60 11.57 10.84 46.05
N THR A 61 10.49 10.55 46.77
CA THR A 61 10.61 9.79 48.02
C THR A 61 10.67 8.29 47.71
N THR A 62 11.74 7.64 48.15
CA THR A 62 12.08 6.22 47.89
C THR A 62 10.98 5.23 48.29
N LEU A 63 10.06 5.63 49.19
CA LEU A 63 8.94 4.82 49.64
C LEU A 63 7.79 4.75 48.62
N LEU A 64 7.53 5.82 47.86
CA LEU A 64 6.50 5.83 46.81
C LEU A 64 6.94 5.04 45.57
N LYS A 65 8.23 5.11 45.21
CA LYS A 65 8.82 4.32 44.10
C LYS A 65 8.68 2.81 44.30
N ASN A 66 8.82 2.33 45.53
CA ASN A 66 8.71 0.90 45.84
C ASN A 66 7.27 0.37 45.74
N LEU A 67 6.25 1.24 45.89
CA LEU A 67 4.86 0.88 45.59
C LEU A 67 4.55 0.96 44.09
N ASP A 68 5.11 1.95 43.39
CA ASP A 68 4.85 2.18 41.96
C ASP A 68 5.58 1.16 41.06
N ALA A 69 6.70 0.58 41.52
CA ALA A 69 7.43 -0.49 40.82
C ALA A 69 6.60 -1.77 40.60
N PHE A 70 5.59 -2.03 41.42
CA PHE A 70 4.64 -3.13 41.22
C PHE A 70 3.46 -2.76 40.32
N SER A 71 3.30 -1.48 39.96
CA SER A 71 2.23 -0.97 39.10
C SER A 71 2.68 -0.57 37.68
N GLY A 72 3.99 -0.41 37.46
CA GLY A 72 4.55 0.06 36.19
C GLY A 72 4.37 -0.88 35.00
N ASP A 73 4.34 -2.20 35.22
CA ASP A 73 4.21 -3.20 34.15
C ASP A 73 2.81 -3.18 33.51
N ASN A 74 1.77 -3.06 34.34
CA ASN A 74 0.39 -2.93 33.89
C ASN A 74 0.13 -1.64 33.11
N ARG A 75 0.78 -0.52 33.46
CA ARG A 75 0.62 0.77 32.74
C ARG A 75 1.16 0.69 31.32
N THR A 76 2.34 0.10 31.16
CA THR A 76 2.97 -0.07 29.83
C THR A 76 2.11 -0.96 28.93
N SER A 77 1.64 -2.10 29.46
CA SER A 77 0.74 -3.00 28.70
C SER A 77 -0.60 -2.35 28.35
N ALA A 78 -1.16 -1.55 29.26
CA ALA A 78 -2.39 -0.80 28.99
C ALA A 78 -2.21 0.27 27.90
N GLU A 79 -1.07 0.96 27.86
CA GLU A 79 -0.75 1.91 26.79
C GLU A 79 -0.54 1.24 25.44
N VAL A 80 0.11 0.07 25.41
CA VAL A 80 0.23 -0.76 24.20
C VAL A 80 -1.14 -1.18 23.67
N GLU A 81 -2.04 -1.64 24.56
CA GLU A 81 -3.40 -1.99 24.19
C GLU A 81 -4.21 -0.77 23.72
N LEU A 82 -4.02 0.38 24.37
CA LEU A 82 -4.66 1.63 23.96
C LEU A 82 -4.25 2.04 22.54
N VAL A 83 -2.97 1.89 22.16
CA VAL A 83 -2.48 2.15 20.79
C VAL A 83 -3.18 1.25 19.77
N ARG A 84 -3.45 -0.02 20.11
CA ARG A 84 -4.19 -0.96 19.26
C ARG A 84 -5.71 -0.71 19.26
N SER A 85 -6.21 0.23 20.07
CA SER A 85 -7.65 0.41 20.22
C SER A 85 -8.32 0.90 18.93
N PRO A 86 -9.54 0.42 18.62
CA PRO A 86 -10.33 0.88 17.46
C PRO A 86 -10.57 2.40 17.45
N LEU A 87 -10.61 3.02 18.64
CA LEU A 87 -10.80 4.47 18.77
C LEU A 87 -9.58 5.25 18.30
N LEU A 88 -8.36 4.84 18.65
CA LEU A 88 -7.14 5.50 18.18
C LEU A 88 -6.90 5.22 16.70
N LEU A 89 -7.11 3.98 16.24
CA LEU A 89 -7.05 3.63 14.82
C LEU A 89 -8.05 4.45 13.99
N GLY A 90 -9.28 4.60 14.47
CA GLY A 90 -10.28 5.46 13.83
C GLY A 90 -9.83 6.91 13.70
N ARG A 91 -9.25 7.49 14.76
CA ARG A 91 -8.72 8.87 14.71
C ARG A 91 -7.53 9.02 13.77
N ALA A 92 -6.69 7.99 13.64
CA ALA A 92 -5.61 7.97 12.67
C ALA A 92 -6.16 7.91 11.24
N LEU A 93 -7.16 7.08 10.99
CA LEU A 93 -7.89 7.01 9.72
C LEU A 93 -8.59 8.33 9.37
N ASP A 94 -9.13 9.07 10.35
CA ASP A 94 -9.74 10.38 10.06
C ASP A 94 -8.70 11.39 9.48
N ARG A 95 -7.40 11.16 9.71
CA ARG A 95 -6.30 11.93 9.12
C ARG A 95 -5.78 11.33 7.82
N LEU A 96 -5.99 10.04 7.60
CA LEU A 96 -5.55 9.30 6.41
C LEU A 96 -6.80 8.86 5.64
N SER A 97 -7.13 9.57 4.56
CA SER A 97 -8.29 9.32 3.69
C SER A 97 -8.21 7.98 2.93
N PHE A 98 -8.23 6.86 3.65
CA PHE A 98 -8.18 5.47 3.15
C PHE A 98 -9.56 4.89 2.85
N ASP A 99 -10.62 5.67 3.07
CA ASP A 99 -11.99 5.23 2.80
C ASP A 99 -12.22 4.89 1.33
N LEU A 100 -11.43 5.48 0.42
CA LEU A 100 -11.48 5.23 -1.02
C LEU A 100 -10.10 4.84 -1.56
N SER A 101 -9.97 3.59 -1.96
CA SER A 101 -8.77 3.05 -2.59
C SER A 101 -8.90 3.10 -4.11
N ALA A 102 -7.90 3.67 -4.78
CA ALA A 102 -7.83 3.76 -6.23
C ALA A 102 -6.73 2.85 -6.77
N TYR A 103 -7.07 2.02 -7.74
CA TYR A 103 -6.18 1.06 -8.37
C TYR A 103 -6.06 1.35 -9.87
N ARG A 104 -4.86 1.17 -10.42
CA ARG A 104 -4.61 1.14 -11.86
C ARG A 104 -4.64 -0.30 -12.32
N VAL A 105 -5.53 -0.63 -13.25
CA VAL A 105 -5.69 -1.99 -13.77
C VAL A 105 -4.81 -2.13 -15.01
N GLY A 106 -3.63 -2.71 -14.84
CA GLY A 106 -2.75 -3.09 -15.94
C GLY A 106 -3.08 -4.47 -16.50
N LYS A 107 -2.49 -4.80 -17.66
CA LYS A 107 -2.66 -6.12 -18.30
C LYS A 107 -2.12 -7.28 -17.47
N VAL A 108 -1.07 -7.03 -16.69
CA VAL A 108 -0.36 -8.06 -15.91
C VAL A 108 -0.62 -7.89 -14.42
N GLN A 109 -0.72 -6.65 -13.93
CA GLN A 109 -0.89 -6.36 -12.51
C GLN A 109 -1.81 -5.17 -12.29
N THR A 110 -2.49 -5.23 -11.14
CA THR A 110 -3.27 -4.12 -10.61
C THR A 110 -2.44 -3.47 -9.51
N THR A 111 -2.20 -2.16 -9.62
CA THR A 111 -1.36 -1.42 -8.67
C THR A 111 -2.20 -0.38 -7.96
N GLU A 112 -2.15 -0.36 -6.63
CA GLU A 112 -2.79 0.70 -5.85
C GLU A 112 -2.05 2.02 -6.02
N MET A 113 -2.80 3.10 -6.20
CA MET A 113 -2.28 4.44 -6.46
C MET A 113 -2.51 5.37 -5.26
N TYR A 114 -2.12 4.94 -4.06
CA TYR A 114 -2.19 5.81 -2.90
C TYR A 114 -1.29 7.05 -3.09
N ARG A 115 -1.90 8.24 -3.13
CA ARG A 115 -1.26 9.56 -3.43
C ARG A 115 -0.57 9.69 -4.79
N ALA A 116 -0.56 8.65 -5.62
CA ALA A 116 0.03 8.64 -6.95
C ALA A 116 -1.03 8.67 -8.07
N SER A 117 -2.30 8.91 -7.74
CA SER A 117 -3.39 8.97 -8.71
C SER A 117 -3.39 10.29 -9.51
N PRO A 118 -3.49 10.23 -10.85
CA PRO A 118 -3.57 11.42 -11.70
C PRO A 118 -4.92 12.16 -11.60
N PHE A 119 -5.87 11.59 -10.87
CA PHE A 119 -7.18 12.15 -10.57
C PHE A 119 -7.44 12.12 -9.07
N THR A 120 -8.38 12.96 -8.64
CA THR A 120 -8.96 12.95 -7.29
C THR A 120 -10.35 12.34 -7.40
N ALA A 121 -10.65 11.32 -6.61
CA ALA A 121 -11.98 10.72 -6.57
C ALA A 121 -12.58 10.95 -5.18
N GLU A 122 -13.86 11.31 -5.16
CA GLU A 122 -14.68 11.38 -3.96
C GLU A 122 -15.91 10.53 -4.23
N MET A 123 -16.15 9.52 -3.39
CA MET A 123 -17.31 8.65 -3.52
C MET A 123 -18.16 8.72 -2.27
N LYS A 124 -19.47 8.84 -2.45
CA LYS A 124 -20.46 8.75 -1.39
C LYS A 124 -21.39 7.60 -1.71
N VAL A 125 -21.23 6.50 -0.98
CA VAL A 125 -22.07 5.31 -1.15
C VAL A 125 -23.34 5.50 -0.34
N ALA A 126 -24.50 5.43 -1.01
CA ALA A 126 -25.80 5.56 -0.36
C ALA A 126 -26.30 4.22 0.22
N ASN A 127 -25.82 3.10 -0.32
CA ASN A 127 -26.21 1.75 0.09
C ASN A 127 -25.01 0.94 0.60
N PRO A 128 -24.98 0.49 1.87
CA PRO A 128 -23.84 -0.24 2.43
C PRO A 128 -23.48 -1.53 1.69
N LYS A 129 -24.39 -2.11 0.90
CA LYS A 129 -24.08 -3.26 0.03
C LYS A 129 -23.13 -2.94 -1.12
N GLY A 130 -22.97 -1.66 -1.49
CA GLY A 130 -22.06 -1.21 -2.54
C GLY A 130 -20.63 -0.96 -2.06
N THR A 131 -20.40 -1.03 -0.74
CA THR A 131 -19.07 -0.92 -0.14
C THR A 131 -18.30 -2.22 -0.37
N GLU A 132 -16.96 -2.14 -0.43
CA GLU A 132 -16.03 -3.25 -0.67
C GLU A 132 -16.11 -3.89 -2.06
N GLN A 133 -16.89 -3.29 -2.96
CA GLN A 133 -17.02 -3.77 -4.33
C GLN A 133 -16.26 -2.84 -5.31
N PRO A 134 -15.63 -3.42 -6.34
CA PRO A 134 -14.87 -2.64 -7.30
C PRO A 134 -15.78 -1.93 -8.30
N PHE A 135 -15.64 -0.61 -8.37
CA PHE A 135 -16.19 0.22 -9.44
C PHE A 135 -15.13 0.36 -10.52
N ASP A 136 -15.41 -0.14 -11.73
CA ASP A 136 -14.50 0.02 -12.85
C ASP A 136 -14.66 1.41 -13.45
N LEU A 137 -13.56 2.12 -13.60
CA LEU A 137 -13.47 3.48 -14.09
C LEU A 137 -12.59 3.51 -15.34
N ARG A 138 -13.12 3.99 -16.46
CA ARG A 138 -12.35 4.25 -17.67
C ARG A 138 -12.35 5.74 -17.96
N ILE A 139 -11.17 6.29 -18.14
CA ILE A 139 -10.99 7.69 -18.52
C ILE A 139 -10.33 7.72 -19.90
N ASP A 140 -10.92 8.46 -20.83
CA ASP A 140 -10.39 8.66 -22.16
C ASP A 140 -9.49 9.90 -22.22
N ALA A 141 -8.64 10.01 -23.26
CA ALA A 141 -7.77 11.17 -23.47
C ALA A 141 -8.54 12.50 -23.60
N ALA A 142 -9.80 12.45 -24.05
CA ALA A 142 -10.69 13.60 -24.14
C ALA A 142 -11.31 14.02 -22.78
N GLY A 143 -11.06 13.28 -21.70
CA GLY A 143 -11.66 13.52 -20.38
C GLY A 143 -13.07 12.96 -20.21
N THR A 144 -13.52 12.10 -21.13
CA THR A 144 -14.73 11.31 -20.96
C THR A 144 -14.49 10.24 -19.90
N VAL A 145 -15.43 10.12 -18.98
CA VAL A 145 -15.39 9.21 -17.85
C VAL A 145 -16.54 8.22 -18.01
N GLN A 146 -16.22 6.92 -17.98
CA GLN A 146 -17.19 5.85 -17.90
C GLN A 146 -16.97 5.07 -16.61
N VAL A 147 -17.99 5.00 -15.77
CA VAL A 147 -17.98 4.27 -14.51
C VAL A 147 -18.97 3.12 -14.63
N THR A 148 -18.51 1.91 -14.34
CA THR A 148 -19.34 0.71 -14.26
C THR A 148 -19.45 0.32 -12.79
N ALA A 149 -20.66 0.37 -12.26
CA ALA A 149 -20.95 -0.12 -10.93
C ALA A 149 -20.95 -1.66 -10.90
N PRO A 150 -20.72 -2.27 -9.73
CA PRO A 150 -20.82 -3.72 -9.55
C PRO A 150 -22.18 -4.32 -9.91
N SER A 151 -23.24 -3.50 -9.83
CA SER A 151 -24.60 -3.86 -10.26
C SER A 151 -24.76 -4.01 -11.78
N GLY A 152 -23.73 -3.64 -12.56
CA GLY A 152 -23.76 -3.59 -14.03
C GLY A 152 -24.26 -2.25 -14.59
N GLU A 153 -24.66 -1.32 -13.74
CA GLU A 153 -25.05 0.03 -14.16
C GLU A 153 -23.84 0.81 -14.67
N VAL A 154 -23.98 1.46 -15.82
CA VAL A 154 -22.92 2.27 -16.43
C VAL A 154 -23.35 3.74 -16.43
N ALA A 155 -22.58 4.58 -15.75
CA ALA A 155 -22.70 6.03 -15.83
C ALA A 155 -21.59 6.60 -16.73
N ARG A 156 -21.94 7.56 -17.58
CA ARG A 156 -21.01 8.29 -18.44
C ARG A 156 -21.09 9.77 -18.15
N GLY A 157 -19.95 10.44 -18.17
CA GLY A 157 -19.87 11.90 -18.04
C GLY A 157 -18.48 12.42 -18.34
N GLN A 158 -18.15 13.58 -17.81
CA GLN A 158 -16.84 14.21 -17.96
C GLN A 158 -16.16 14.41 -16.62
N VAL A 159 -14.82 14.46 -16.62
CA VAL A 159 -14.04 14.84 -15.44
C VAL A 159 -14.54 16.19 -14.90
N GLY A 160 -14.79 16.25 -13.60
CA GLY A 160 -15.31 17.41 -12.87
C GLY A 160 -16.81 17.33 -12.56
N GLN A 161 -17.55 16.44 -13.23
CA GLN A 161 -18.98 16.24 -12.99
C GLN A 161 -19.23 15.19 -11.90
N VAL A 162 -20.36 15.33 -11.21
CA VAL A 162 -20.85 14.32 -10.27
C VAL A 162 -21.66 13.29 -11.06
N LEU A 163 -21.20 12.05 -11.05
CA LEU A 163 -21.87 10.90 -11.63
C LEU A 163 -22.74 10.24 -10.55
N ARG A 164 -24.05 10.19 -10.80
CA ARG A 164 -24.99 9.50 -9.93
C ARG A 164 -25.24 8.11 -10.48
N LEU A 165 -25.01 7.11 -9.63
CA LEU A 165 -25.37 5.71 -9.83
C LEU A 165 -26.46 5.36 -8.80
N SER A 166 -27.24 4.31 -9.06
CA SER A 166 -28.32 3.85 -8.17
C SER A 166 -27.90 3.61 -6.71
N GLY A 167 -26.60 3.34 -6.45
CA GLY A 167 -26.06 3.09 -5.12
C GLY A 167 -24.97 4.05 -4.63
N ALA A 168 -24.49 4.98 -5.46
CA ALA A 168 -23.37 5.86 -5.11
C ALA A 168 -23.35 7.15 -5.94
N GLU A 169 -22.86 8.23 -5.32
CA GLU A 169 -22.46 9.45 -6.02
C GLU A 169 -20.94 9.49 -6.11
N LEU A 170 -20.40 9.59 -7.33
CA LEU A 170 -18.98 9.64 -7.59
C LEU A 170 -18.61 10.97 -8.25
N ARG A 171 -17.63 11.66 -7.69
CA ARG A 171 -17.04 12.86 -8.28
C ARG A 171 -15.58 12.58 -8.61
N ILE A 172 -15.20 12.76 -9.87
CA ILE A 172 -13.83 12.59 -10.34
C ILE A 172 -13.31 13.95 -10.78
N GLY A 173 -12.24 14.44 -10.16
CA GLY A 173 -11.52 15.65 -10.53
C GLY A 173 -10.12 15.35 -11.06
N ARG A 174 -9.49 16.31 -11.74
CA ARG A 174 -8.08 16.20 -12.16
C ARG A 174 -7.15 16.59 -11.03
N ASN A 175 -6.07 15.83 -10.84
CA ASN A 175 -5.02 16.19 -9.90
C ASN A 175 -3.92 16.98 -10.62
N ASP A 176 -4.18 18.27 -10.87
CA ASP A 176 -3.28 19.11 -11.64
C ASP A 176 -1.91 19.32 -10.98
N SER A 177 -1.85 19.24 -9.65
CA SER A 177 -0.59 19.31 -8.89
C SER A 177 0.34 18.14 -9.23
N LEU A 178 -0.20 16.92 -9.24
CA LEU A 178 0.59 15.73 -9.55
C LEU A 178 0.95 15.66 -11.03
N LEU A 179 0.03 16.01 -11.93
CA LEU A 179 0.27 16.00 -13.37
C LEU A 179 1.35 17.01 -13.78
N LYS A 180 1.47 18.14 -13.07
CA LYS A 180 2.58 19.09 -13.26
C LYS A 180 3.92 18.53 -12.77
N ALA A 181 3.92 17.84 -11.63
CA ALA A 181 5.13 17.23 -11.07
C ALA A 181 5.60 15.99 -11.86
N ARG A 182 4.66 15.28 -12.49
CA ARG A 182 4.86 14.01 -13.20
C ARG A 182 4.14 14.04 -14.55
N PRO A 183 4.74 14.70 -15.57
CA PRO A 183 4.16 14.78 -16.91
C PRO A 183 4.13 13.43 -17.64
N ASP A 184 4.82 12.41 -17.11
CA ASP A 184 4.82 11.03 -17.59
C ASP A 184 3.51 10.28 -17.29
N LEU A 185 2.67 10.78 -16.37
CA LEU A 185 1.42 10.13 -15.99
C LEU A 185 0.29 10.48 -16.97
N SER A 186 -0.19 9.47 -17.70
CA SER A 186 -1.43 9.56 -18.46
C SER A 186 -2.64 9.49 -17.52
N LEU A 187 -3.57 10.42 -17.70
CA LEU A 187 -4.90 10.36 -17.10
C LEU A 187 -5.79 9.32 -17.78
N ALA A 188 -5.51 9.01 -19.05
CA ALA A 188 -6.29 8.05 -19.82
C ALA A 188 -5.81 6.64 -19.54
N ASP A 189 -6.58 5.89 -18.75
CA ASP A 189 -6.34 4.48 -18.46
C ASP A 189 -7.59 3.79 -17.86
N HIS A 190 -7.47 2.50 -17.59
CA HIS A 190 -8.42 1.72 -16.80
C HIS A 190 -8.02 1.75 -15.33
N TYR A 191 -8.93 2.28 -14.52
CA TYR A 191 -8.84 2.37 -13.08
C TYR A 191 -9.94 1.56 -12.41
N ARG A 192 -9.74 1.26 -11.13
CA ARG A 192 -10.73 0.61 -10.29
C ARG A 192 -10.77 1.32 -8.95
N LEU A 193 -11.97 1.64 -8.48
CA LEU A 193 -12.20 2.31 -7.21
C LEU A 193 -12.89 1.34 -6.26
N VAL A 194 -12.47 1.31 -5.01
CA VAL A 194 -13.10 0.53 -3.96
C VAL A 194 -13.33 1.46 -2.77
N GLN A 195 -14.60 1.67 -2.42
CA GLN A 195 -14.93 2.30 -1.14
C GLN A 195 -14.85 1.22 -0.07
N HIS A 196 -14.16 1.50 1.02
CA HIS A 196 -14.09 0.61 2.15
C HIS A 196 -15.04 1.02 3.27
N ASP A 197 -15.51 0.01 4.01
CA ASP A 197 -16.27 0.24 5.22
C ASP A 197 -15.32 0.56 6.38
N ARG A 198 -15.65 1.59 7.15
CA ARG A 198 -14.76 2.07 8.20
C ARG A 198 -14.52 1.02 9.29
N ALA A 199 -15.52 0.23 9.65
CA ALA A 199 -15.34 -0.81 10.67
C ALA A 199 -14.41 -1.91 10.16
N ARG A 200 -14.60 -2.31 8.89
CA ARG A 200 -13.75 -3.32 8.23
C ARG A 200 -12.30 -2.85 8.06
N LEU A 201 -12.08 -1.58 7.70
CA LEU A 201 -10.73 -0.99 7.63
C LEU A 201 -10.01 -1.03 8.99
N ILE A 202 -10.71 -0.67 10.06
CA ILE A 202 -10.13 -0.69 11.41
C ILE A 202 -9.75 -2.12 11.79
N GLU A 203 -10.60 -3.10 11.50
CA GLU A 203 -10.31 -4.51 11.76
C GLU A 203 -9.13 -5.03 10.95
N ASP A 204 -9.07 -4.72 9.64
CA ASP A 204 -7.95 -5.13 8.78
C ASP A 204 -6.63 -4.52 9.25
N ILE A 205 -6.61 -3.23 9.59
CA ILE A 205 -5.41 -2.55 10.10
C ILE A 205 -5.01 -3.12 11.47
N ALA A 206 -5.96 -3.31 12.38
CA ALA A 206 -5.69 -3.88 13.70
C ALA A 206 -5.07 -5.28 13.60
N SER A 207 -5.52 -6.10 12.64
CA SER A 207 -5.00 -7.46 12.43
C SER A 207 -3.55 -7.51 11.93
N ARG A 208 -3.10 -6.44 11.25
CA ARG A 208 -1.75 -6.33 10.67
C ARG A 208 -0.81 -5.46 11.49
N LEU A 209 -1.35 -4.72 12.46
CA LEU A 209 -0.58 -3.84 13.33
C LEU A 209 0.10 -4.65 14.43
N ASP A 210 1.42 -4.76 14.35
CA ASP A 210 2.24 -5.27 15.44
C ASP A 210 2.70 -4.11 16.35
N VAL A 211 2.48 -4.27 17.65
CA VAL A 211 2.91 -3.31 18.68
C VAL A 211 3.62 -4.09 19.77
N THR A 212 4.94 -3.95 19.83
CA THR A 212 5.82 -4.66 20.77
C THR A 212 6.43 -3.70 21.78
#